data_AF-A0A815M373-F1
#
_entry.id   AF-A0A815M373-F1
#
_cell.length_a   1.000
_cell.length_b   1.000
_cell.length_c   1.000
_cell.angle_alpha   90.00
_cell.angle_beta   90.00
_cell.angle_gamma   90.00
#
_symmetry.space_group_name_H-M   'P 1'
#
loop_
_entity.id
_entity.type
_entity.pdbx_description
1 polymer ?
#
loop_
_entity_poly.entity_id
_entity_poly.type
_entity_poly.pdbx_seq_one_letter_code
_entity_poly.pdbx_strand_id
1 'polypeptide(L)'
;MLTFSKLVPIGWIAHLGTCFYLVRPLRSLSYRALLTIVPCAVLLYAGSQNLPYFHISSVMTVSLYWMISIRLVDLIVFSPEKPLSLLSYIGKFLWFLFPIVKCNYNYPIIFDVISAGIKLLLAHWVYRWFLICEPSDSYAQMGMFYLFICTGTYVTDLQIALVRLITRDKYTILSFNDFPFKSRSIREFWGRRYNQLVSSLLKESVFEPTRRLFSFSSAVAALTSFAVSGLLHAHVAVACFGASSPLPAFTFFLLQGAACCAESFFSIKLPKPIGIVVTHMFLLVTAPLYVGLFTRAGSTYFPLNPPPLLNAKWLPQLPISSFSPK
;
A
#
# COMPACT_ATOMS: atom_id res chain seq x y z
N MET A 1 -34.34 -5.70 -6.67
CA MET A 1 -33.17 -6.26 -7.37
C MET A 1 -31.91 -5.87 -6.60
N LEU A 2 -31.22 -6.82 -5.95
CA LEU A 2 -29.90 -6.56 -5.38
C LEU A 2 -28.93 -6.27 -6.53
N THR A 3 -28.37 -5.07 -6.58
CA THR A 3 -27.32 -4.76 -7.56
C THR A 3 -26.14 -5.70 -7.32
N PHE A 4 -25.59 -6.26 -8.41
CA PHE A 4 -24.51 -7.25 -8.38
C PHE A 4 -23.31 -6.85 -7.49
N SER A 5 -23.05 -5.53 -7.38
CA SER A 5 -22.03 -4.95 -6.48
C SER A 5 -22.25 -5.24 -5.00
N LYS A 6 -23.51 -5.35 -4.53
CA LYS A 6 -23.83 -5.66 -3.13
C LYS A 6 -23.56 -7.12 -2.76
N LEU A 7 -23.45 -8.01 -3.75
CA LEU A 7 -23.16 -9.42 -3.55
C LEU A 7 -21.65 -9.72 -3.48
N VAL A 8 -20.79 -8.81 -3.94
CA VAL A 8 -19.33 -9.03 -3.97
C VAL A 8 -18.74 -9.30 -2.57
N PRO A 9 -19.10 -8.56 -1.50
CA PRO A 9 -18.60 -8.89 -0.15
C PRO A 9 -19.04 -10.28 0.33
N ILE A 10 -20.28 -10.68 0.02
CA ILE A 10 -20.80 -12.02 0.35
C ILE A 10 -20.01 -13.08 -0.43
N GLY A 11 -19.72 -12.82 -1.71
CA GLY A 11 -18.88 -13.66 -2.54
C GLY A 11 -17.47 -13.85 -1.97
N TRP A 12 -16.85 -12.78 -1.46
CA TRP A 12 -15.56 -12.87 -0.75
C TRP A 12 -15.64 -13.74 0.50
N ILE A 13 -16.66 -13.54 1.34
CA ILE A 13 -16.84 -14.35 2.57
C ILE A 13 -17.05 -15.82 2.22
N ALA A 14 -17.94 -16.11 1.27
CA ALA A 14 -18.20 -17.47 0.80
C ALA A 14 -16.92 -18.10 0.24
N HIS A 15 -16.18 -17.39 -0.62
CA HIS A 15 -14.94 -17.88 -1.21
C HIS A 15 -13.86 -18.14 -0.17
N LEU A 16 -13.70 -17.27 0.83
CA LEU A 16 -12.77 -17.49 1.95
C LEU A 16 -13.12 -18.75 2.73
N GLY A 17 -14.41 -19.01 2.98
CA GLY A 17 -14.89 -20.23 3.63
C GLY A 17 -14.67 -21.49 2.78
N THR A 18 -15.09 -21.45 1.51
CA THR A 18 -14.88 -22.54 0.53
C THR A 18 -13.41 -22.88 0.38
N CYS A 19 -12.54 -21.88 0.31
CA CYS A 19 -11.10 -22.10 0.23
C CYS A 19 -10.58 -22.84 1.46
N PHE A 20 -10.98 -22.43 2.67
CA PHE A 20 -10.52 -23.05 3.90
C PHE A 20 -11.00 -24.51 4.04
N TYR A 21 -12.29 -24.77 3.83
CA TYR A 21 -12.89 -26.08 4.09
C TYR A 21 -12.77 -27.07 2.93
N LEU A 22 -12.88 -26.60 1.69
CA LEU A 22 -13.04 -27.48 0.52
C LEU A 22 -11.82 -27.49 -0.40
N VAL A 23 -11.21 -26.32 -0.65
CA VAL A 23 -10.10 -26.22 -1.61
C VAL A 23 -8.76 -26.59 -0.96
N ARG A 24 -8.48 -26.08 0.24
CA ARG A 24 -7.21 -26.30 0.93
C ARG A 24 -6.84 -27.78 1.14
N PRO A 25 -7.77 -28.70 1.46
CA PRO A 25 -7.46 -30.12 1.63
C PRO A 25 -7.14 -30.86 0.32
N LEU A 26 -7.37 -30.25 -0.85
CA LEU A 26 -7.12 -30.91 -2.13
C LEU A 26 -5.62 -31.17 -2.32
N ARG A 27 -5.28 -32.39 -2.75
CA ARG A 27 -3.88 -32.81 -2.97
C ARG A 27 -3.26 -32.11 -4.19
N SER A 28 -4.04 -31.91 -5.26
CA SER A 28 -3.55 -31.33 -6.52
C SER A 28 -3.30 -29.82 -6.38
N LEU A 29 -2.07 -29.40 -6.66
CA LEU A 29 -1.71 -27.98 -6.73
C LEU A 29 -2.51 -27.25 -7.82
N SER A 30 -2.71 -27.87 -8.99
CA SER A 30 -3.42 -27.25 -10.11
C SER A 30 -4.88 -26.97 -9.76
N TYR A 31 -5.56 -27.89 -9.07
CA TYR A 31 -6.94 -27.64 -8.63
C TYR A 31 -7.01 -26.57 -7.55
N ARG A 32 -6.07 -26.55 -6.60
CA ARG A 32 -5.99 -25.46 -5.60
C ARG A 32 -5.77 -24.11 -6.27
N ALA A 33 -4.83 -24.03 -7.20
CA ALA A 33 -4.55 -22.81 -7.95
C ALA A 33 -5.77 -22.33 -8.73
N LEU A 34 -6.40 -23.22 -9.52
CA LEU A 34 -7.57 -22.87 -10.34
C LEU A 34 -8.74 -22.41 -9.47
N LEU A 35 -9.10 -23.19 -8.46
CA LEU A 35 -10.24 -22.91 -7.59
C LEU A 35 -10.02 -21.74 -6.65
N THR A 36 -8.78 -21.27 -6.45
CA THR A 36 -8.49 -20.04 -5.70
C THR A 36 -8.39 -18.83 -6.62
N ILE A 37 -7.57 -18.90 -7.67
CA ILE A 37 -7.21 -17.75 -8.53
C ILE A 37 -8.39 -17.33 -9.39
N VAL A 38 -9.14 -18.26 -10.00
CA VAL A 38 -10.25 -17.90 -10.90
C VAL A 38 -11.35 -17.15 -10.15
N PRO A 39 -11.87 -17.63 -9.00
CA PRO A 39 -12.87 -16.87 -8.27
C PRO A 39 -12.32 -15.55 -7.71
N CYS A 40 -11.05 -15.49 -7.29
CA CYS A 40 -10.42 -14.22 -6.92
C CYS A 40 -10.43 -13.22 -8.08
N ALA A 41 -10.07 -13.64 -9.29
CA ALA A 41 -10.09 -12.79 -10.48
C ALA A 41 -11.51 -12.33 -10.83
N VAL A 42 -12.50 -13.21 -10.76
CA VAL A 42 -13.92 -12.88 -11.00
C VAL A 42 -14.45 -11.89 -9.96
N LEU A 43 -14.20 -12.13 -8.67
CA LEU A 43 -14.63 -11.25 -7.58
C LEU A 43 -13.93 -9.89 -7.63
N LEU A 44 -12.66 -9.88 -8.00
CA LEU A 44 -11.87 -8.66 -8.18
C LEU A 44 -12.36 -7.84 -9.38
N TYR A 45 -12.63 -8.49 -10.52
CA TYR A 45 -13.25 -7.85 -11.67
C TYR A 45 -14.63 -7.29 -11.32
N ALA A 46 -15.53 -8.14 -10.78
CA ALA A 46 -16.88 -7.76 -10.38
C ALA A 46 -16.90 -6.62 -9.36
N GLY A 47 -16.02 -6.69 -8.36
CA GLY A 47 -15.90 -5.68 -7.30
C GLY A 47 -15.29 -4.37 -7.74
N SER A 48 -14.59 -4.35 -8.87
CA SER A 48 -14.05 -3.14 -9.48
C SER A 48 -15.01 -2.46 -10.46
N GLN A 49 -16.10 -3.13 -10.85
CA GLN A 49 -17.08 -2.55 -11.76
C GLN A 49 -17.90 -1.46 -11.07
N ASN A 50 -18.11 -0.34 -11.77
CA ASN A 50 -18.94 0.79 -11.33
C ASN A 50 -18.48 1.44 -10.01
N LEU A 51 -17.21 1.29 -9.65
CA LEU A 51 -16.62 2.09 -8.58
C LEU A 51 -16.49 3.54 -9.06
N PRO A 52 -16.76 4.54 -8.21
CA PRO A 52 -16.67 5.92 -8.61
C PRO A 52 -15.20 6.29 -8.84
N TYR A 53 -14.90 6.88 -10.00
CA TYR A 53 -13.55 7.28 -10.37
C TYR A 53 -13.03 8.39 -9.45
N PHE A 54 -11.71 8.41 -9.27
CA PHE A 54 -10.96 9.38 -8.49
C PHE A 54 -11.29 9.37 -6.98
N HIS A 55 -12.03 8.40 -6.45
CA HIS A 55 -12.26 8.27 -5.01
C HIS A 55 -11.22 7.36 -4.34
N ILE A 56 -10.69 7.79 -3.20
CA ILE A 56 -9.78 7.01 -2.35
C ILE A 56 -10.44 5.73 -1.84
N SER A 57 -11.76 5.75 -1.60
CA SER A 57 -12.52 4.57 -1.22
C SER A 57 -12.44 3.48 -2.30
N SER A 58 -12.58 3.84 -3.58
CA SER A 58 -12.41 2.92 -4.71
C SER A 58 -11.01 2.32 -4.74
N VAL A 59 -9.97 3.14 -4.58
CA VAL A 59 -8.57 2.69 -4.52
C VAL A 59 -8.36 1.71 -3.36
N MET A 60 -8.88 2.02 -2.18
CA MET A 60 -8.78 1.16 -0.99
C MET A 60 -9.55 -0.16 -1.17
N THR A 61 -10.74 -0.13 -1.76
CA THR A 61 -11.55 -1.33 -2.05
C THR A 61 -10.82 -2.27 -3.01
N VAL A 62 -10.32 -1.76 -4.15
CA VAL A 62 -9.54 -2.56 -5.11
C VAL A 62 -8.28 -3.11 -4.47
N SER A 63 -7.56 -2.29 -3.70
CA SER A 63 -6.35 -2.71 -2.99
C SER A 63 -6.64 -3.83 -1.98
N LEU A 64 -7.73 -3.73 -1.22
CA LEU A 64 -8.14 -4.76 -0.26
C LEU A 64 -8.46 -6.09 -0.95
N TYR A 65 -9.18 -6.07 -2.07
CA TYR A 65 -9.46 -7.29 -2.85
C TYR A 65 -8.18 -7.95 -3.37
N TRP A 66 -7.21 -7.17 -3.84
CA TRP A 66 -5.89 -7.68 -4.18
C TRP A 66 -5.17 -8.28 -2.97
N MET A 67 -5.18 -7.59 -1.83
CA MET A 67 -4.50 -8.05 -0.61
C MET A 67 -5.10 -9.37 -0.11
N ILE A 68 -6.43 -9.50 -0.12
CA ILE A 68 -7.14 -10.75 0.20
C ILE A 68 -6.72 -11.85 -0.79
N SER A 69 -6.73 -11.56 -2.10
CA SER A 69 -6.34 -12.52 -3.14
C SER A 69 -4.91 -13.04 -2.95
N ILE A 70 -3.95 -12.14 -2.75
CA ILE A 70 -2.53 -12.47 -2.57
C ILE A 70 -2.36 -13.38 -1.34
N ARG A 71 -2.99 -13.02 -0.21
CA ARG A 71 -2.92 -13.82 1.01
C ARG A 71 -3.59 -15.18 0.84
N LEU A 72 -4.72 -15.23 0.14
CA LEU A 72 -5.46 -16.46 -0.10
C LEU A 72 -4.66 -17.43 -0.98
N VAL A 73 -4.03 -16.93 -2.05
CA VAL A 73 -3.15 -17.75 -2.89
C VAL A 73 -2.00 -18.35 -2.07
N ASP A 74 -1.36 -17.59 -1.20
CA ASP A 74 -0.32 -18.13 -0.31
C ASP A 74 -0.87 -19.25 0.60
N LEU A 75 -1.92 -18.96 1.36
CA LEU A 75 -2.45 -19.89 2.37
C LEU A 75 -3.02 -21.19 1.76
N ILE A 76 -3.55 -21.12 0.54
CA ILE A 76 -4.24 -22.24 -0.10
C ILE A 76 -3.35 -22.95 -1.11
N VAL A 77 -2.59 -22.22 -1.93
CA VAL A 77 -1.78 -22.81 -3.02
C VAL A 77 -0.37 -23.12 -2.56
N PHE A 78 0.32 -22.17 -1.91
CA PHE A 78 1.75 -22.30 -1.59
C PHE A 78 2.03 -22.90 -0.21
N SER A 79 1.10 -22.74 0.74
CA SER A 79 1.26 -23.16 2.14
C SER A 79 0.15 -24.11 2.64
N PRO A 80 -0.30 -25.12 1.86
CA PRO A 80 -1.42 -26.00 2.23
C PRO A 80 -1.10 -26.92 3.42
N GLU A 81 0.16 -27.30 3.59
CA GLU A 81 0.59 -28.30 4.58
C GLU A 81 0.82 -27.70 5.97
N LYS A 82 0.99 -26.38 6.07
CA LYS A 82 1.16 -25.73 7.37
C LYS A 82 -0.12 -25.92 8.20
N PRO A 83 -0.08 -26.40 9.45
CA PRO A 83 -1.29 -26.50 10.25
C PRO A 83 -1.90 -25.11 10.42
N LEU A 84 -3.20 -24.98 10.10
CA LEU A 84 -3.89 -23.69 10.11
C LEU A 84 -5.30 -23.86 10.67
N SER A 85 -5.50 -23.39 11.90
CA SER A 85 -6.83 -23.35 12.51
C SER A 85 -7.69 -22.27 11.86
N LEU A 86 -9.02 -22.42 11.93
CA LEU A 86 -9.96 -21.42 11.41
C LEU A 86 -9.72 -20.04 12.04
N LEU A 87 -9.47 -19.99 13.35
CA LEU A 87 -9.21 -18.73 14.05
C LEU A 87 -7.92 -18.05 13.54
N SER A 88 -6.86 -18.83 13.31
CA SER A 88 -5.61 -18.30 12.75
C SER A 88 -5.81 -17.81 11.31
N TYR A 89 -6.58 -18.56 10.51
CA TYR A 89 -6.93 -18.18 9.14
C TYR A 89 -7.70 -16.86 9.09
N ILE A 90 -8.77 -16.72 9.89
CA ILE A 90 -9.53 -15.47 10.03
C ILE A 90 -8.60 -14.34 10.50
N GLY A 91 -7.76 -14.62 11.50
CA GLY A 91 -6.78 -13.67 12.01
C GLY A 91 -5.83 -13.11 10.94
N LYS A 92 -5.43 -13.92 9.95
CA LYS A 92 -4.57 -13.47 8.84
C LYS A 92 -5.24 -12.43 7.94
N PHE A 93 -6.57 -12.44 7.80
CA PHE A 93 -7.31 -11.44 7.04
C PHE A 93 -7.72 -10.24 7.90
N LEU A 94 -8.13 -10.47 9.16
CA LEU A 94 -8.41 -9.38 10.11
C LEU A 94 -7.18 -8.51 10.39
N TRP A 95 -5.98 -9.06 10.25
CA TRP A 95 -4.72 -8.33 10.36
C TRP A 95 -4.61 -7.16 9.37
N PHE A 96 -5.30 -7.18 8.23
CA PHE A 96 -5.33 -6.02 7.33
C PHE A 96 -6.08 -4.81 7.90
N LEU A 97 -7.04 -5.06 8.80
CA LEU A 97 -7.79 -4.01 9.49
C LEU A 97 -7.07 -3.58 10.77
N PHE A 98 -6.48 -4.56 11.47
CA PHE A 98 -5.82 -4.36 12.76
C PHE A 98 -4.43 -5.02 12.75
N PRO A 99 -3.42 -4.39 12.12
CA PRO A 99 -2.08 -4.96 12.04
C PRO A 99 -1.33 -4.76 13.36
N ILE A 100 -1.84 -5.36 14.44
CA ILE A 100 -1.28 -5.26 15.78
C ILE A 100 0.00 -6.10 15.85
N VAL A 101 1.07 -5.48 16.32
CA VAL A 101 2.39 -6.10 16.48
C VAL A 101 2.95 -5.79 17.86
N LYS A 102 3.95 -6.56 18.30
CA LYS A 102 4.66 -6.26 19.55
C LYS A 102 5.35 -4.90 19.43
N CYS A 103 5.20 -4.06 20.45
CA CYS A 103 5.88 -2.77 20.46
C CYS A 103 7.39 -2.99 20.69
N ASN A 104 8.21 -2.43 19.80
CA ASN A 104 9.66 -2.43 19.90
C ASN A 104 10.23 -1.00 19.76
N TYR A 105 9.42 0.03 20.05
CA TYR A 105 9.85 1.42 19.92
C TYR A 105 10.65 1.87 21.14
N ASN A 106 11.77 2.55 20.88
CA ASN A 106 12.66 3.08 21.92
C ASN A 106 12.32 4.54 22.29
N TYR A 107 11.12 5.01 21.96
CA TYR A 107 10.66 6.38 22.18
C TYR A 107 9.30 6.40 22.89
N PRO A 108 9.00 7.45 23.68
CA PRO A 108 7.77 7.53 24.47
C PRO A 108 6.53 7.77 23.60
N ILE A 109 5.33 7.41 24.10
CA ILE A 109 4.04 7.58 23.41
C ILE A 109 3.79 9.04 22.97
N ILE A 110 4.29 10.01 23.74
CA ILE A 110 4.16 11.44 23.39
C ILE A 110 4.76 11.77 22.01
N PHE A 111 5.76 11.00 21.58
CA PHE A 111 6.32 11.14 20.24
C PHE A 111 5.31 10.85 19.14
N ASP A 112 4.47 9.81 19.29
CA ASP A 112 3.44 9.48 18.30
C ASP A 112 2.38 10.56 18.24
N VAL A 113 2.00 11.13 19.39
CA VAL A 113 1.03 12.24 19.48
C VAL A 113 1.58 13.49 18.79
N ILE A 114 2.85 13.84 19.04
CA ILE A 114 3.51 14.97 18.38
C ILE A 114 3.65 14.72 16.87
N SER A 115 4.06 13.51 16.47
CA SER A 115 4.14 13.11 15.06
C SER A 115 2.80 13.26 14.36
N ALA A 116 1.73 12.75 14.98
CA ALA A 116 0.36 12.89 14.46
C ALA A 116 -0.05 14.35 14.29
N GLY A 117 0.24 15.21 15.28
CA GLY A 117 -0.06 16.64 15.22
C GLY A 117 0.69 17.35 14.07
N ILE A 118 1.99 17.10 13.93
CA ILE A 118 2.81 17.68 12.84
C ILE A 118 2.30 17.19 11.48
N LYS A 119 2.08 15.88 11.34
CA LYS A 119 1.58 15.27 10.11
C LYS A 119 0.19 15.79 9.74
N LEU A 120 -0.71 15.98 10.70
CA LEU A 120 -2.04 16.57 10.48
C LEU A 120 -1.92 17.97 9.86
N LEU A 121 -1.12 18.84 10.47
CA LEU A 121 -0.91 20.22 10.00
C LEU A 121 -0.30 20.25 8.59
N LEU A 122 0.74 19.44 8.35
CA LEU A 122 1.37 19.36 7.04
C LEU A 122 0.44 18.77 5.98
N ALA A 123 -0.27 17.69 6.28
CA ALA A 123 -1.19 17.06 5.32
C ALA A 123 -2.29 18.03 4.89
N HIS A 124 -2.86 18.79 5.83
CA HIS A 124 -3.88 19.79 5.52
C HIS A 124 -3.32 21.00 4.77
N TRP A 125 -2.12 21.45 5.13
CA TRP A 125 -1.46 22.52 4.39
C TRP A 125 -1.20 22.14 2.92
N VAL A 126 -0.61 20.95 2.69
CA VAL A 126 -0.36 20.44 1.34
C VAL A 126 -1.67 20.18 0.59
N TYR A 127 -2.69 19.63 1.24
CA TYR A 127 -4.00 19.40 0.62
C TYR A 127 -4.63 20.70 0.13
N ARG A 128 -4.66 21.75 0.96
CA ARG A 128 -5.23 23.04 0.55
C ARG A 128 -4.41 23.72 -0.55
N TRP A 129 -3.08 23.50 -0.58
CA TRP A 129 -2.24 23.92 -1.70
C TRP A 129 -2.63 23.20 -3.00
N PHE A 130 -2.90 21.89 -2.96
CA PHE A 130 -3.38 21.16 -4.12
C PHE A 130 -4.76 21.61 -4.62
N LEU A 131 -5.63 22.12 -3.76
CA LEU A 131 -6.93 22.65 -4.18
C LEU A 131 -6.83 23.91 -5.06
N ILE A 132 -5.73 24.67 -4.95
CA ILE A 132 -5.53 25.90 -5.74
C ILE A 132 -4.55 25.72 -6.90
N CYS A 133 -3.84 24.59 -6.95
CA CYS A 133 -2.85 24.32 -8.00
C CYS A 133 -3.52 23.77 -9.26
N GLU A 134 -3.06 24.23 -10.43
CA GLU A 134 -3.41 23.58 -11.69
C GLU A 134 -2.80 22.17 -11.72
N PRO A 135 -3.55 21.13 -12.15
CA PRO A 135 -3.01 19.78 -12.26
C PRO A 135 -1.82 19.73 -13.23
N SER A 136 -0.69 19.19 -12.78
CA SER A 136 0.48 18.99 -13.63
C SER A 136 1.26 17.74 -13.29
N ASP A 137 2.21 17.41 -14.17
CA ASP A 137 3.24 16.40 -13.95
C ASP A 137 4.58 17.02 -13.50
N SER A 138 4.55 18.23 -12.93
CA SER A 138 5.78 18.81 -12.42
C SER A 138 6.33 17.98 -11.25
N TYR A 139 7.66 17.81 -11.22
CA TYR A 139 8.33 17.11 -10.12
C TYR A 139 8.09 17.79 -8.77
N ALA A 140 7.84 19.10 -8.75
CA ALA A 140 7.46 19.80 -7.55
C ALA A 140 6.09 19.33 -7.02
N GLN A 141 5.07 19.22 -7.88
CA GLN A 141 3.78 18.67 -7.47
C GLN A 141 3.88 17.20 -7.03
N MET A 142 4.65 16.37 -7.73
CA MET A 142 4.85 14.97 -7.30
C MET A 142 5.59 14.87 -5.96
N GLY A 143 6.58 15.73 -5.72
CA GLY A 143 7.26 15.85 -4.42
C GLY A 143 6.30 16.26 -3.31
N MET A 144 5.43 17.24 -3.56
CA MET A 144 4.38 17.66 -2.63
C MET A 144 3.37 16.55 -2.37
N PHE A 145 3.01 15.77 -3.40
CA PHE A 145 2.10 14.65 -3.23
C PHE A 145 2.74 13.51 -2.43
N TYR A 146 4.04 13.26 -2.63
CA TYR A 146 4.78 12.30 -1.80
C TYR A 146 4.83 12.75 -0.33
N LEU A 147 5.03 14.05 -0.06
CA LEU A 147 4.88 14.61 1.28
C LEU A 147 3.47 14.38 1.81
N PHE A 148 2.44 14.68 1.02
CA PHE A 148 1.03 14.48 1.38
C PHE A 148 0.73 13.03 1.78
N ILE A 149 1.16 12.03 1.00
CA ILE A 149 0.96 10.61 1.34
C ILE A 149 1.65 10.26 2.66
N CYS A 150 2.89 10.72 2.88
CA CYS A 150 3.63 10.43 4.10
C CYS A 150 2.99 11.06 5.33
N THR A 151 2.47 12.28 5.19
CA THR A 151 1.82 13.00 6.29
C THR A 151 0.35 12.58 6.47
N GLY A 152 -0.32 12.12 5.41
CA GLY A 152 -1.72 11.68 5.45
C GLY A 152 -1.98 10.48 6.36
N THR A 153 -0.94 9.80 6.83
CA THR A 153 -1.04 8.70 7.80
C THR A 153 -1.22 9.16 9.25
N TYR A 154 -1.46 10.45 9.52
CA TYR A 154 -1.62 10.97 10.89
C TYR A 154 -2.71 10.25 11.70
N VAL A 155 -3.77 9.74 11.05
CA VAL A 155 -4.79 8.94 11.73
C VAL A 155 -4.21 7.63 12.24
N THR A 156 -3.33 6.99 11.46
CA THR A 156 -2.62 5.78 11.90
C THR A 156 -1.68 6.08 13.06
N ASP A 157 -1.00 7.22 13.07
CA ASP A 157 -0.16 7.65 14.19
C ASP A 157 -1.00 7.83 15.48
N LEU A 158 -2.22 8.37 15.39
CA LEU A 158 -3.15 8.45 16.52
C LEU A 158 -3.59 7.05 17.00
N GLN A 159 -3.88 6.14 16.07
CA GLN A 159 -4.23 4.76 16.42
C GLN A 159 -3.05 4.03 17.10
N ILE A 160 -1.81 4.26 16.63
CA ILE A 160 -0.58 3.77 17.26
C ILE A 160 -0.50 4.27 18.71
N ALA A 161 -0.66 5.58 18.93
CA ALA A 161 -0.63 6.17 20.27
C ALA A 161 -1.70 5.55 21.18
N LEU A 162 -2.93 5.39 20.68
CA LEU A 162 -4.03 4.80 21.44
C LEU A 162 -3.77 3.34 21.83
N VAL A 163 -3.32 2.50 20.89
CA VAL A 163 -3.02 1.09 21.19
C VAL A 163 -1.86 0.96 22.18
N ARG A 164 -0.81 1.77 22.02
CA ARG A 164 0.31 1.79 22.97
C ARG A 164 -0.14 2.21 24.36
N LEU A 165 -1.01 3.22 24.45
CA LEU A 165 -1.56 3.69 25.72
C LEU A 165 -2.39 2.61 26.43
N ILE A 166 -3.36 2.01 25.72
CA ILE A 166 -4.25 0.97 26.28
C ILE A 166 -3.46 -0.27 26.70
N THR A 167 -2.48 -0.67 25.89
CA THR A 167 -1.70 -1.89 26.13
C THR A 167 -0.46 -1.66 26.99
N ARG A 168 -0.23 -0.43 27.48
CA ARG A 168 0.94 -0.02 28.25
C ARG A 168 2.25 -0.40 27.56
N ASP A 169 2.40 0.02 26.31
CA ASP A 169 3.54 -0.26 25.43
C ASP A 169 3.81 -1.75 25.17
N LYS A 170 2.87 -2.65 25.44
CA LYS A 170 3.02 -4.07 25.07
C LYS A 170 2.84 -4.30 23.58
N TYR A 171 1.88 -3.60 22.97
CA TYR A 171 1.54 -3.72 21.56
C TYR A 171 1.45 -2.35 20.90
N THR A 172 1.55 -2.37 19.57
CA THR A 172 1.38 -1.20 18.71
C THR A 172 0.73 -1.62 17.41
N ILE A 173 0.38 -0.66 16.56
CA ILE A 173 -0.03 -0.91 15.18
C ILE A 173 1.21 -0.82 14.30
N LEU A 174 1.31 -1.72 13.33
CA LEU A 174 2.37 -1.67 12.33
C LEU A 174 2.38 -0.28 11.68
N SER A 175 3.49 0.44 11.83
CA SER A 175 3.64 1.76 11.24
C SER A 175 3.47 1.68 9.72
N PHE A 176 2.54 2.45 9.16
CA PHE A 176 2.36 2.47 7.71
C PHE A 176 3.62 3.00 7.02
N ASN A 177 4.22 4.06 7.56
CA ASN A 177 5.45 4.68 7.07
C ASN A 177 6.43 4.96 8.23
N ASP A 178 7.62 4.36 8.22
CA ASP A 178 8.71 4.61 9.16
C ASP A 178 9.78 5.55 8.56
N PHE A 179 9.52 6.85 8.67
CA PHE A 179 10.41 7.93 8.18
C PHE A 179 11.00 7.65 6.79
N PRO A 180 10.17 7.51 5.73
CA PRO A 180 10.65 7.11 4.41
C PRO A 180 11.66 8.10 3.81
N PHE A 181 11.62 9.38 4.22
CA PHE A 181 12.62 10.40 3.87
C PHE A 181 14.06 10.09 4.35
N LYS A 182 14.23 9.16 5.30
CA LYS A 182 15.55 8.73 5.80
C LYS A 182 16.16 7.56 5.01
N SER A 183 15.46 7.07 3.99
CA SER A 183 15.92 5.95 3.15
C SER A 183 17.21 6.30 2.44
N ARG A 184 18.23 5.43 2.53
CA ARG A 184 19.53 5.59 1.87
C ARG A 184 19.70 4.70 0.64
N SER A 185 18.71 3.87 0.35
CA SER A 185 18.63 2.97 -0.79
C SER A 185 17.16 2.71 -1.13
N ILE A 186 16.88 2.32 -2.37
CA ILE A 186 15.54 1.94 -2.84
C ILE A 186 15.06 0.69 -2.11
N ARG A 187 15.96 -0.24 -1.82
CA ARG A 187 15.68 -1.43 -1.00
C ARG A 187 15.29 -1.09 0.43
N GLU A 188 15.94 -0.11 1.06
CA GLU A 188 15.55 0.36 2.40
C GLU A 188 14.18 1.04 2.36
N PHE A 189 13.93 1.86 1.34
CA PHE A 189 12.66 2.55 1.15
C PHE A 189 11.49 1.55 1.10
N TRP A 190 11.48 0.64 0.13
CA TRP A 190 10.37 -0.31 -0.05
C TRP A 190 10.36 -1.46 0.97
N GLY A 191 11.54 -1.89 1.42
CA GLY A 191 11.67 -3.06 2.29
C GLY A 191 11.50 -2.79 3.78
N ARG A 192 11.61 -1.53 4.23
CA ARG A 192 11.65 -1.20 5.67
C ARG A 192 10.90 0.07 6.08
N ARG A 193 10.70 1.03 5.17
CA ARG A 193 10.23 2.36 5.57
C ARG A 193 8.89 2.76 4.98
N TYR A 194 8.60 2.39 3.75
CA TYR A 194 7.37 2.78 3.07
C TYR A 194 6.36 1.63 3.09
N ASN A 195 5.09 1.96 3.35
CA ASN A 195 3.94 1.05 3.30
C ASN A 195 4.22 -0.35 3.87
N GLN A 196 4.56 -0.42 5.15
CA GLN A 196 4.96 -1.69 5.77
C GLN A 196 3.85 -2.73 5.79
N LEU A 197 2.58 -2.32 5.74
CA LEU A 197 1.45 -3.25 5.63
C LEU A 197 1.54 -4.07 4.33
N VAL A 198 1.68 -3.40 3.19
CA VAL A 198 1.80 -4.06 1.89
C VAL A 198 3.15 -4.77 1.75
N SER A 199 4.24 -4.16 2.24
CA SER A 199 5.57 -4.78 2.21
C SER A 199 5.61 -6.10 2.98
N SER A 200 5.00 -6.15 4.18
CA SER A 200 4.90 -7.37 4.99
C SER A 200 4.03 -8.44 4.31
N LEU A 201 2.88 -8.05 3.74
CA LEU A 201 2.04 -8.96 2.96
C LEU A 201 2.81 -9.58 1.79
N LEU A 202 3.46 -8.76 0.96
CA LEU A 202 4.20 -9.25 -0.21
C LEU A 202 5.40 -10.10 0.19
N LYS A 203 6.05 -9.77 1.31
CA LYS A 203 7.14 -10.59 1.85
C LYS A 203 6.64 -11.98 2.23
N GLU A 204 5.58 -12.06 3.04
CA GLU A 204 5.06 -13.32 3.57
C GLU A 204 4.36 -14.17 2.50
N SER A 205 3.62 -13.53 1.58
CA SER A 205 2.73 -14.24 0.65
C SER A 205 3.24 -14.31 -0.78
N VAL A 206 4.34 -13.63 -1.12
CA VAL A 206 4.96 -13.73 -2.45
C VAL A 206 6.45 -14.04 -2.34
N PHE A 207 7.23 -13.21 -1.64
CA PHE A 207 8.69 -13.35 -1.60
C PHE A 207 9.14 -14.67 -0.96
N GLU A 208 8.69 -14.96 0.26
CA GLU A 208 9.06 -16.16 1.01
C GLU A 208 8.60 -17.46 0.32
N PRO A 209 7.35 -17.57 -0.17
CA PRO A 209 6.93 -18.70 -1.00
C PRO A 209 7.78 -18.87 -2.26
N THR A 210 8.09 -17.77 -2.96
CA THR A 210 8.90 -17.82 -4.19
C THR A 210 10.31 -18.37 -3.92
N ARG A 211 10.92 -17.91 -2.82
CA ARG A 211 12.23 -18.40 -2.34
C ARG A 211 12.21 -19.88 -2.00
N ARG A 212 11.17 -20.32 -1.27
CA ARG A 212 11.08 -21.68 -0.72
C ARG A 212 10.68 -22.72 -1.77
N LEU A 213 9.72 -22.42 -2.63
CA LEU A 213 9.12 -23.41 -3.53
C LEU A 213 9.87 -23.55 -4.85
N PHE A 214 10.41 -22.45 -5.38
CA PHE A 214 11.09 -22.45 -6.68
C PHE A 214 12.62 -22.36 -6.57
N SER A 215 13.16 -22.32 -5.34
CA SER A 215 14.60 -22.11 -5.08
C SER A 215 15.19 -20.89 -5.79
N PHE A 216 14.36 -19.89 -6.08
CA PHE A 216 14.77 -18.70 -6.80
C PHE A 216 15.67 -17.81 -5.97
N SER A 217 16.54 -17.06 -6.65
CA SER A 217 17.40 -16.06 -5.99
C SER A 217 16.58 -14.98 -5.30
N SER A 218 17.15 -14.32 -4.30
CA SER A 218 16.51 -13.21 -3.60
C SER A 218 16.12 -12.08 -4.55
N ALA A 219 16.88 -11.89 -5.63
CA ALA A 219 16.57 -10.93 -6.67
C ALA A 219 15.30 -11.30 -7.45
N VAL A 220 15.19 -12.55 -7.90
CA VAL A 220 13.98 -13.02 -8.61
C VAL A 220 12.76 -12.96 -7.70
N ALA A 221 12.86 -13.39 -6.45
CA ALA A 221 11.76 -13.28 -5.49
C ALA A 221 11.32 -11.83 -5.25
N ALA A 222 12.27 -10.89 -5.17
CA ALA A 222 11.96 -9.47 -5.05
C ALA A 222 11.25 -8.95 -6.30
N LEU A 223 11.76 -9.25 -7.50
CA LEU A 223 11.12 -8.87 -8.77
C LEU A 223 9.70 -9.42 -8.87
N THR A 224 9.47 -10.67 -8.48
CA THR A 224 8.12 -11.26 -8.44
C THR A 224 7.19 -10.48 -7.50
N SER A 225 7.65 -10.12 -6.30
CA SER A 225 6.88 -9.28 -5.36
C SER A 225 6.54 -7.92 -5.96
N PHE A 226 7.49 -7.27 -6.64
CA PHE A 226 7.25 -6.00 -7.32
C PHE A 226 6.32 -6.14 -8.53
N ALA A 227 6.39 -7.24 -9.28
CA ALA A 227 5.48 -7.52 -10.38
C ALA A 227 4.03 -7.69 -9.87
N VAL A 228 3.83 -8.48 -8.81
CA VAL A 228 2.51 -8.64 -8.17
C VAL A 228 1.98 -7.30 -7.65
N SER A 229 2.85 -6.49 -7.02
CA SER A 229 2.49 -5.12 -6.62
C SER A 229 2.14 -4.24 -7.82
N GLY A 230 2.90 -4.32 -8.91
CA GLY A 230 2.66 -3.58 -10.14
C GLY A 230 1.31 -3.91 -10.77
N LEU A 231 0.90 -5.19 -10.77
CA LEU A 231 -0.41 -5.60 -11.27
C LEU A 231 -1.56 -4.99 -10.46
N LEU A 232 -1.42 -4.93 -9.12
CA LEU A 232 -2.38 -4.23 -8.26
C LEU A 232 -2.52 -2.78 -8.68
N HIS A 233 -1.40 -2.06 -8.77
CA HIS A 233 -1.42 -0.62 -9.05
C HIS A 233 -1.80 -0.31 -10.50
N ALA A 234 -1.50 -1.20 -11.44
CA ALA A 234 -2.01 -1.15 -12.81
C ALA A 234 -3.55 -1.30 -12.85
N HIS A 235 -4.09 -2.21 -12.06
CA HIS A 235 -5.55 -2.33 -11.93
C HIS A 235 -6.15 -1.07 -11.31
N VAL A 236 -5.54 -0.49 -10.26
CA VAL A 236 -5.98 0.79 -9.69
C VAL A 236 -5.95 1.92 -10.72
N ALA A 237 -4.90 2.01 -11.53
CA ALA A 237 -4.78 3.05 -12.56
C ALA A 237 -5.94 2.99 -13.56
N VAL A 238 -6.30 1.79 -14.03
CA VAL A 238 -7.39 1.63 -15.01
C VAL A 238 -8.76 1.75 -14.31
N ALA A 239 -9.01 1.00 -13.24
CA ALA A 239 -10.33 0.90 -12.62
C ALA A 239 -10.72 2.11 -11.76
N CYS A 240 -9.75 2.83 -11.17
CA CYS A 240 -10.04 3.95 -10.27
C CYS A 240 -9.76 5.31 -10.89
N PHE A 241 -8.98 5.40 -11.97
CA PHE A 241 -8.63 6.67 -12.61
C PHE A 241 -8.88 6.70 -14.12
N GLY A 242 -9.40 5.62 -14.70
CA GLY A 242 -9.69 5.56 -16.13
C GLY A 242 -8.45 5.67 -17.01
N ALA A 243 -7.28 5.25 -16.51
CA ALA A 243 -6.05 5.29 -17.30
C ALA A 243 -6.21 4.47 -18.59
N SER A 244 -5.79 5.04 -19.71
CA SER A 244 -5.86 4.38 -21.04
C SER A 244 -4.96 3.16 -21.17
N SER A 245 -3.95 3.03 -20.30
CA SER A 245 -3.04 1.90 -20.27
C SER A 245 -2.62 1.53 -18.84
N PRO A 246 -2.55 0.23 -18.51
CA PRO A 246 -1.99 -0.24 -17.24
C PRO A 246 -0.46 -0.15 -17.19
N LEU A 247 0.21 0.01 -18.35
CA LEU A 247 1.65 -0.18 -18.49
C LEU A 247 2.50 0.81 -17.68
N PRO A 248 2.19 2.12 -17.61
CA PRO A 248 3.01 3.06 -16.83
C PRO A 248 3.07 2.67 -15.34
N ALA A 249 1.92 2.35 -14.75
CA ALA A 249 1.82 1.92 -13.36
C ALA A 249 2.58 0.61 -13.11
N PHE A 250 2.42 -0.38 -13.99
CA PHE A 250 3.17 -1.64 -13.88
C PHE A 250 4.68 -1.42 -14.01
N THR A 251 5.10 -0.59 -14.97
CA THR A 251 6.50 -0.26 -15.24
C THR A 251 7.14 0.45 -14.05
N PHE A 252 6.43 1.37 -13.38
CA PHE A 252 6.90 2.01 -12.16
C PHE A 252 7.40 0.97 -11.15
N PHE A 253 6.54 0.01 -10.77
CA PHE A 253 6.91 -1.00 -9.78
C PHE A 253 8.00 -1.96 -10.26
N LEU A 254 8.03 -2.31 -11.55
CA LEU A 254 9.13 -3.11 -12.10
C LEU A 254 10.48 -2.37 -12.03
N LEU A 255 10.52 -1.07 -12.32
CA LEU A 255 11.74 -0.26 -12.19
C LEU A 255 12.23 -0.20 -10.74
N GLN A 256 11.30 -0.06 -9.77
CA GLN A 256 11.64 -0.12 -8.35
C GLN A 256 12.23 -1.49 -7.95
N GLY A 257 11.65 -2.58 -8.47
CA GLY A 257 12.16 -3.94 -8.23
C GLY A 257 13.53 -4.17 -8.86
N ALA A 258 13.75 -3.70 -10.09
CA ALA A 258 15.03 -3.76 -10.77
C ALA A 258 16.10 -2.96 -10.01
N ALA A 259 15.78 -1.77 -9.52
CA ALA A 259 16.67 -0.97 -8.68
C ALA A 259 17.04 -1.68 -7.37
N CYS A 260 16.06 -2.28 -6.67
CA CYS A 260 16.34 -3.09 -5.48
C CYS A 260 17.28 -4.26 -5.77
N CYS A 261 17.12 -4.91 -6.93
CA CYS A 261 17.98 -6.00 -7.36
C CYS A 261 19.39 -5.49 -7.67
N ALA A 262 19.53 -4.41 -8.44
CA ALA A 262 20.81 -3.79 -8.73
C ALA A 262 21.56 -3.41 -7.46
N GLU A 263 20.90 -2.77 -6.49
CA GLU A 263 21.50 -2.44 -5.18
C GLU A 263 22.00 -3.68 -4.43
N SER A 264 21.32 -4.82 -4.57
CA SER A 264 21.75 -6.08 -3.95
C SER A 264 22.98 -6.72 -4.62
N PHE A 265 23.17 -6.52 -5.92
CA PHE A 265 24.32 -7.05 -6.67
C PHE A 265 25.55 -6.15 -6.52
N PHE A 266 25.37 -4.82 -6.65
CA PHE A 266 26.50 -3.90 -6.69
C PHE A 266 26.96 -3.40 -5.31
N SER A 267 26.16 -3.58 -4.24
CA SER A 267 26.52 -3.25 -2.84
C SER A 267 27.23 -1.89 -2.65
N ILE A 268 26.82 -0.87 -3.40
CA ILE A 268 27.43 0.47 -3.36
C ILE A 268 27.08 1.14 -2.03
N LYS A 269 28.11 1.52 -1.26
CA LYS A 269 27.93 2.26 0.00
C LYS A 269 28.19 3.74 -0.23
N LEU A 270 27.12 4.52 -0.35
CA LEU A 270 27.20 5.97 -0.47
C LEU A 270 27.23 6.62 0.94
N PRO A 271 27.91 7.78 1.10
CA PRO A 271 27.75 8.62 2.28
C PRO A 271 26.28 8.93 2.53
N LYS A 272 25.88 9.00 3.81
CA LYS A 272 24.47 9.16 4.22
C LYS A 272 23.69 10.24 3.45
N PRO A 273 24.16 11.51 3.34
CA PRO A 273 23.40 12.53 2.62
C PRO A 273 23.26 12.19 1.13
N ILE A 274 24.31 11.68 0.51
CA ILE A 274 24.33 11.31 -0.91
C ILE A 274 23.36 10.15 -1.17
N GLY A 275 23.38 9.11 -0.34
CA GLY A 275 22.46 7.98 -0.46
C GLY A 275 20.99 8.41 -0.35
N ILE A 276 20.67 9.33 0.58
CA ILE A 276 19.32 9.88 0.71
C ILE A 276 18.91 10.63 -0.54
N VAL A 277 19.76 11.54 -1.04
CA VAL A 277 19.46 12.33 -2.24
C VAL A 277 19.27 11.41 -3.45
N VAL A 278 20.20 10.49 -3.71
CA VAL A 278 20.11 9.56 -4.86
C VAL A 278 18.84 8.71 -4.80
N THR A 279 18.50 8.18 -3.62
CA THR A 279 17.28 7.39 -3.41
C THR A 279 16.04 8.19 -3.77
N HIS A 280 15.91 9.40 -3.23
CA HIS A 280 14.72 10.22 -3.45
C HIS A 280 14.66 10.84 -4.85
N MET A 281 15.80 11.14 -5.45
CA MET A 281 15.88 11.55 -6.85
C MET A 281 15.41 10.43 -7.78
N PHE A 282 15.81 9.19 -7.56
CA PHE A 282 15.33 8.05 -8.34
C PHE A 282 13.80 7.85 -8.18
N LEU A 283 13.29 7.93 -6.95
CA LEU A 283 11.85 7.86 -6.69
C LEU A 283 11.10 8.99 -7.40
N LEU A 284 11.64 10.21 -7.37
CA LEU A 284 11.03 11.39 -7.99
C LEU A 284 11.06 11.33 -9.52
N VAL A 285 12.17 10.92 -10.12
CA VAL A 285 12.32 10.77 -11.59
C VAL A 285 11.36 9.73 -12.13
N THR A 286 11.12 8.65 -11.38
CA THR A 286 10.18 7.58 -11.79
C THR A 286 8.73 7.87 -11.40
N ALA A 287 8.47 8.85 -10.53
CA ALA A 287 7.14 9.22 -10.03
C ALA A 287 6.08 9.50 -11.13
N PRO A 288 6.38 10.11 -12.30
CA PRO A 288 5.37 10.38 -13.33
C PRO A 288 4.60 9.14 -13.81
N LEU A 289 5.22 7.96 -13.72
CA LEU A 289 4.67 6.68 -14.16
C LEU A 289 3.50 6.19 -13.30
N TYR A 290 3.44 6.59 -12.03
CA TYR A 290 2.36 6.18 -11.13
C TYR A 290 1.86 7.30 -10.21
N VAL A 291 2.75 8.03 -9.56
CA VAL A 291 2.39 9.15 -8.69
C VAL A 291 1.75 10.30 -9.48
N GLY A 292 2.24 10.55 -10.70
CA GLY A 292 1.68 11.60 -11.58
C GLY A 292 0.19 11.40 -11.89
N LEU A 293 -0.30 10.17 -11.77
CA LEU A 293 -1.70 9.83 -11.95
C LEU A 293 -2.62 10.58 -10.95
N PHE A 294 -2.14 10.84 -9.74
CA PHE A 294 -2.85 11.61 -8.73
C PHE A 294 -2.72 13.13 -8.93
N THR A 295 -1.55 13.62 -9.34
CA THR A 295 -1.32 15.06 -9.54
C THR A 295 -2.02 15.56 -10.79
N ARG A 296 -2.00 14.79 -11.90
CA ARG A 296 -2.80 15.08 -13.11
C ARG A 296 -4.30 15.08 -12.86
N ALA A 297 -4.76 14.20 -11.97
CA ALA A 297 -6.16 14.15 -11.58
C ALA A 297 -6.52 15.19 -10.51
N GLY A 298 -5.58 16.05 -10.09
CA GLY A 298 -5.70 16.86 -8.87
C GLY A 298 -6.99 17.69 -8.77
N SER A 299 -7.42 18.30 -9.87
CA SER A 299 -8.64 19.14 -9.91
C SER A 299 -9.93 18.37 -9.61
N THR A 300 -9.93 17.05 -9.80
CA THR A 300 -11.06 16.16 -9.49
C THR A 300 -10.78 15.33 -8.23
N TYR A 301 -9.57 14.79 -8.09
CA TYR A 301 -9.18 13.90 -7.01
C TYR A 301 -9.20 14.59 -5.65
N PHE A 302 -8.60 15.77 -5.48
CA PHE A 302 -8.54 16.38 -4.15
C PHE A 302 -9.92 16.83 -3.64
N PRO A 303 -10.76 17.53 -4.44
CA PRO A 303 -12.11 17.90 -3.98
C PRO A 303 -12.98 16.71 -3.55
N LEU A 304 -12.83 15.55 -4.20
CA LEU A 304 -13.60 14.34 -3.86
C LEU A 304 -13.05 13.58 -2.64
N ASN A 305 -11.83 13.90 -2.18
CA ASN A 305 -11.16 13.18 -1.11
C ASN A 305 -10.59 14.13 -0.04
N PRO A 306 -11.45 14.88 0.67
CA PRO A 306 -11.00 15.72 1.76
C PRO A 306 -10.39 14.87 2.89
N PRO A 307 -9.23 15.26 3.45
CA PRO A 307 -8.65 14.56 4.57
C PRO A 307 -9.53 14.69 5.82
N PRO A 308 -9.52 13.70 6.72
CA PRO A 308 -10.22 13.79 8.00
C PRO A 308 -9.91 15.09 8.76
N LEU A 309 -10.90 15.67 9.44
CA LEU A 309 -10.77 16.89 10.23
C LEU A 309 -10.47 18.18 9.42
N LEU A 310 -10.59 18.19 8.09
CA LEU A 310 -10.35 19.39 7.26
C LEU A 310 -11.17 20.62 7.72
N ASN A 311 -12.41 20.41 8.13
CA ASN A 311 -13.34 21.48 8.55
C ASN A 311 -13.34 21.74 10.06
N ALA A 312 -12.36 21.20 10.80
CA ALA A 312 -12.27 21.39 12.23
C ALA A 312 -11.90 22.84 12.57
N LYS A 313 -12.81 23.58 13.22
CA LYS A 313 -12.61 25.00 13.58
C LYS A 313 -11.40 25.26 14.49
N TRP A 314 -10.99 24.27 15.28
CA TRP A 314 -9.87 24.37 16.22
C TRP A 314 -8.50 24.20 15.53
N LEU A 315 -8.46 23.74 14.29
CA LEU A 315 -7.21 23.48 13.61
C LEU A 315 -6.68 24.76 12.94
N PRO A 316 -5.42 25.17 13.19
CA PRO A 316 -4.89 26.39 12.63
C PRO A 316 -4.72 26.26 11.10
N GLN A 317 -5.17 27.29 10.40
CA GLN A 317 -5.03 27.39 8.95
C GLN A 317 -3.73 28.10 8.60
N LEU A 318 -2.68 27.32 8.32
CA LEU A 318 -1.40 27.85 7.86
C LEU A 318 -1.57 28.60 6.51
N PRO A 319 -0.81 29.68 6.27
CA PRO A 319 -0.85 30.42 5.01
C PRO A 319 -0.37 29.53 3.86
N ILE A 320 -1.01 29.67 2.70
CA ILE A 320 -0.73 28.88 1.51
C ILE A 320 -0.05 29.77 0.48
N SER A 321 1.01 29.27 -0.13
CA SER A 321 1.67 29.96 -1.24
C SER A 321 0.79 29.96 -2.49
N SER A 322 0.70 31.09 -3.19
CA SER A 322 0.08 31.18 -4.51
C SER A 322 0.94 30.58 -5.62
N PHE A 323 2.20 30.23 -5.32
CA PHE A 323 3.11 29.59 -6.27
C PHE A 323 2.64 28.17 -6.59
N SER A 324 2.31 27.94 -7.86
CA SER A 324 2.00 26.62 -8.42
C SER A 324 2.94 26.35 -9.61
N PRO A 325 3.97 25.51 -9.42
CA PRO A 325 4.89 25.13 -10.50
C PRO A 325 4.15 24.28 -11.53
N LYS A 326 4.24 24.69 -12.80
CA LYS A 326 3.68 23.99 -13.96
C LYS A 326 4.62 22.90 -14.45
#